data_AF-A0A5K3FLY4-F1
#
_entry.id   AF-A0A5K3FLY4-F1
#
_cell.length_a   1.000
_cell.length_b   1.000
_cell.length_c   1.000
_cell.angle_alpha   90.00
_cell.angle_beta   90.00
_cell.angle_gamma   90.00
#
_symmetry.space_group_name_H-M   'P 1'
#
loop_
_entity.id
_entity.type
_entity.pdbx_description
1 polymer ?
#
loop_
_entity_poly.entity_id
_entity_poly.type
_entity_poly.pdbx_seq_one_letter_code
_entity_poly.pdbx_strand_id
1 'polypeptide(L)'
;MALSSPGSDVARGLIVFAKGLPLGDNGLRWLKIHLANLTGKVKRSSNDEREAYTESKLEEVFDSVDRPFEGRGWWREQEEPWQTLACCRELVAALRHAGGPSTFVNHYPVHQDGSCNGLQHYAAMGRDERGAASVSLEDCERPRDVYSDVTEVVEAQRKVDAAAGVAVAQVLEGFVQRKVIKQSVMTTVYGVTLYGAMAQIRRQLRDLPTFPSPEQWLVPASAYLARITLASIGAIFTSSSATQAWFGKLAKHITRTHGCRISWVTPLGLPVIQPYVRQPACPDLDAHLWSGESLHKPVPLDLSVLTKAANLAERYELARSRSVGAKDSLVGLPPPNPIKQKNAFPPNFIHSLDSCHMMLTALHCLREGVMFASVHDCFWTHAASVDRMNRVSVAVLLEIPCPSQAPAFTSHA
;
A
#
# COMPACT_ATOMS: atom_id res chain seq x y z
N MET A 1 24.68 9.65 -7.84
CA MET A 1 23.65 9.83 -6.79
C MET A 1 22.30 9.78 -7.50
N ALA A 2 21.63 8.62 -7.51
CA ALA A 2 20.36 8.48 -8.22
C ALA A 2 19.25 9.13 -7.38
N LEU A 3 18.78 10.32 -7.81
CA LEU A 3 17.64 11.04 -7.22
C LEU A 3 16.29 10.30 -7.42
N SER A 4 16.31 9.08 -7.96
CA SER A 4 15.13 8.31 -8.37
C SER A 4 14.62 7.33 -7.30
N SER A 5 14.94 7.54 -6.02
CA SER A 5 14.24 6.85 -4.93
C SER A 5 13.13 7.78 -4.42
N PRO A 6 11.90 7.72 -4.97
CA PRO A 6 10.75 8.51 -4.50
C PRO A 6 10.29 8.13 -3.07
N GLY A 7 11.11 7.41 -2.31
CA GLY A 7 10.74 6.82 -1.03
C GLY A 7 11.06 7.67 0.21
N SER A 8 12.02 8.60 0.15
CA SER A 8 12.39 9.39 1.34
C SER A 8 11.75 10.78 1.34
N ASP A 9 11.37 11.25 2.54
CA ASP A 9 10.83 12.60 2.78
C ASP A 9 11.75 13.70 2.18
N VAL A 10 13.07 13.56 2.36
CA VAL A 10 14.07 14.48 1.77
C VAL A 10 13.95 14.53 0.24
N ALA A 11 13.86 13.37 -0.43
CA ALA A 11 13.78 13.33 -1.88
C ALA A 11 12.47 13.96 -2.38
N ARG A 12 11.36 13.69 -1.70
CA ARG A 12 10.05 14.27 -2.04
C ARG A 12 10.01 15.78 -1.82
N GLY A 13 10.58 16.28 -0.72
CA GLY A 13 10.64 17.71 -0.42
C GLY A 13 11.51 18.52 -1.38
N LEU A 14 12.38 17.87 -2.17
CA LEU A 14 13.22 18.51 -3.19
C LEU A 14 12.58 18.57 -4.58
N ILE A 15 11.55 17.75 -4.85
CA ILE A 15 10.94 17.63 -6.18
C ILE A 15 9.74 18.57 -6.29
N VAL A 16 9.74 19.39 -7.35
CA VAL A 16 8.64 20.30 -7.69
C VAL A 16 8.31 20.18 -9.18
N PHE A 17 7.12 20.62 -9.58
CA PHE A 17 6.77 20.68 -10.99
C PHE A 17 7.55 21.79 -11.70
N ALA A 18 8.19 21.47 -12.83
CA ALA A 18 8.92 22.46 -13.62
C ALA A 18 7.98 23.55 -14.18
N LYS A 19 6.77 23.15 -14.60
CA LYS A 19 5.71 24.07 -15.01
C LYS A 19 4.86 24.44 -13.80
N GLY A 20 4.79 25.72 -13.48
CA GLY A 20 3.94 26.23 -12.40
C GLY A 20 2.52 26.53 -12.87
N LEU A 21 1.61 26.69 -11.91
CA LEU A 21 0.23 27.07 -12.13
C LEU A 21 -0.19 28.11 -11.08
N PRO A 22 -0.85 29.24 -11.45
CA PRO A 22 -1.38 30.18 -10.47
C PRO A 22 -2.33 29.50 -9.48
N LEU A 23 -2.26 29.86 -8.21
CA LEU A 23 -3.08 29.25 -7.16
C LEU A 23 -4.59 29.43 -7.39
N GLY A 24 -5.00 30.54 -8.01
CA GLY A 24 -6.41 30.89 -8.14
C GLY A 24 -7.11 31.02 -6.80
N ASP A 25 -8.44 30.84 -6.78
CA ASP A 25 -9.25 31.10 -5.59
C ASP A 25 -9.08 30.03 -4.51
N ASN A 26 -8.89 28.77 -4.92
CA ASN A 26 -8.85 27.62 -4.00
C ASN A 26 -7.43 27.08 -3.73
N GLY A 27 -6.42 27.43 -4.53
CA GLY A 27 -5.09 26.83 -4.40
C GLY A 27 -4.43 27.12 -3.06
N LEU A 28 -4.62 28.32 -2.50
CA LEU A 28 -4.08 28.65 -1.18
C LEU A 28 -4.68 27.75 -0.07
N ARG A 29 -5.99 27.49 -0.13
CA ARG A 29 -6.68 26.58 0.79
C ARG A 29 -6.10 25.17 0.69
N TRP A 30 -5.89 24.67 -0.53
CA TRP A 30 -5.27 23.35 -0.74
C TRP A 30 -3.83 23.26 -0.24
N LEU A 31 -3.02 24.33 -0.35
CA LEU A 31 -1.69 24.38 0.27
C LEU A 31 -1.76 24.29 1.79
N LYS A 32 -2.71 25.01 2.43
CA LYS A 32 -2.90 24.96 3.89
C LYS A 32 -3.32 23.57 4.36
N ILE A 33 -4.26 22.94 3.66
CA ILE A 33 -4.70 21.56 3.94
C ILE A 33 -3.54 20.58 3.75
N HIS A 34 -2.75 20.76 2.67
CA HIS A 34 -1.59 19.90 2.42
C HIS A 34 -0.54 20.02 3.52
N LEU A 35 -0.24 21.24 3.98
CA LEU A 35 0.67 21.46 5.10
C LEU A 35 0.16 20.77 6.38
N ALA A 36 -1.14 20.88 6.68
CA ALA A 36 -1.76 20.18 7.81
C ALA A 36 -1.60 18.66 7.70
N ASN A 37 -1.78 18.09 6.50
CA ASN A 37 -1.60 16.66 6.25
C ASN A 37 -0.16 16.18 6.52
N LEU A 38 0.85 16.95 6.08
CA LEU A 38 2.27 16.65 6.29
C LEU A 38 2.68 16.62 7.77
N THR A 39 1.93 17.33 8.65
CA THR A 39 2.19 17.30 10.10
C THR A 39 1.87 15.96 10.76
N GLY A 40 0.92 15.21 10.18
CA GLY A 40 0.41 13.97 10.77
C GLY A 40 -0.51 14.13 11.98
N LYS A 41 -0.80 15.36 12.42
CA LYS A 41 -1.48 15.64 13.70
C LYS A 41 -3.01 15.70 13.62
N VAL A 42 -3.56 15.97 12.43
CA VAL A 42 -5.00 16.22 12.20
C VAL A 42 -5.62 15.23 11.20
N LYS A 43 -5.22 13.95 11.27
CA LYS A 43 -5.63 12.92 10.29
C LYS A 43 -7.15 12.65 10.27
N ARG A 44 -7.83 12.73 11.42
CA ARG A 44 -9.29 12.54 11.57
C ARG A 44 -10.12 13.82 11.34
N SER A 45 -9.46 14.94 11.04
CA SER A 45 -10.12 16.24 10.91
C SER A 45 -10.67 16.45 9.50
N SER A 46 -11.76 17.22 9.39
CA SER A 46 -12.29 17.68 8.10
C SER A 46 -11.30 18.61 7.40
N ASN A 47 -11.53 18.90 6.11
CA ASN A 47 -10.67 19.83 5.38
C ASN A 47 -10.73 21.26 5.95
N ASP A 48 -11.88 21.69 6.49
CA ASP A 48 -12.02 23.00 7.13
C ASP A 48 -11.25 23.05 8.47
N GLU A 49 -11.32 21.98 9.27
CA GLU A 49 -10.53 21.86 10.50
C GLU A 49 -9.02 21.82 10.20
N ARG A 50 -8.60 21.19 9.10
CA ARG A 50 -7.20 21.16 8.64
C ARG A 50 -6.72 22.54 8.20
N GLU A 51 -7.55 23.29 7.47
CA GLU A 51 -7.25 24.67 7.12
C GLU A 51 -7.10 25.54 8.38
N ALA A 52 -8.06 25.48 9.29
CA ALA A 52 -8.03 26.21 10.56
C ALA A 52 -6.82 25.84 11.43
N TYR A 53 -6.40 24.57 11.42
CA TYR A 53 -5.18 24.14 12.08
C TYR A 53 -3.95 24.86 11.52
N THR A 54 -3.80 24.93 10.20
CA THR A 54 -2.70 25.65 9.57
C THR A 54 -2.76 27.16 9.86
N GLU A 55 -3.95 27.76 9.85
CA GLU A 55 -4.15 29.17 10.27
C GLU A 55 -3.61 29.42 11.68
N SER A 56 -3.93 28.53 12.63
CA SER A 56 -3.44 28.63 14.02
C SER A 56 -1.92 28.46 14.16
N LYS A 57 -1.23 28.02 13.10
CA LYS A 57 0.21 27.78 13.07
C LYS A 57 0.96 28.72 12.13
N LEU A 58 0.33 29.76 11.59
CA LEU A 58 0.99 30.68 10.66
C LEU A 58 2.26 31.31 11.24
N GLU A 59 2.31 31.65 12.53
CA GLU A 59 3.53 32.15 13.17
C GLU A 59 4.68 31.14 13.13
N GLU A 60 4.39 29.85 13.30
CA GLU A 60 5.35 28.76 13.18
C GLU A 60 5.80 28.55 11.74
N VAL A 61 4.88 28.74 10.79
CA VAL A 61 5.16 28.66 9.36
C VAL A 61 6.11 29.79 8.94
N PHE A 62 5.84 31.03 9.34
CA PHE A 62 6.73 32.16 9.06
C PHE A 62 8.12 31.98 9.71
N ASP A 63 8.18 31.60 10.99
CA ASP A 63 9.45 31.33 11.69
C ASP A 63 10.26 30.21 11.00
N SER A 64 9.60 29.14 10.58
CA SER A 64 10.24 28.01 9.88
C SER A 64 10.85 28.42 8.54
N VAL A 65 10.32 29.45 7.86
CA VAL A 65 10.85 29.95 6.58
C VAL A 65 11.92 31.01 6.78
N ASP A 66 11.72 31.94 7.70
CA ASP A 66 12.62 33.07 7.93
C ASP A 66 13.88 32.65 8.70
N ARG A 67 13.75 31.66 9.60
CA ARG A 67 14.84 31.16 10.47
C ARG A 67 14.81 29.62 10.54
N PRO A 68 15.05 28.92 9.43
CA PRO A 68 14.84 27.47 9.34
C PRO A 68 15.69 26.65 10.32
N PHE A 69 16.89 27.11 10.69
CA PHE A 69 17.78 26.40 11.60
C PHE A 69 17.92 27.11 12.96
N GLU A 70 17.82 28.45 12.99
CA GLU A 70 17.99 29.31 14.16
C GLU A 70 16.68 29.70 14.87
N GLY A 71 15.53 29.32 14.32
CA GLY A 71 14.20 29.58 14.87
C GLY A 71 13.74 28.51 15.86
N ARG A 72 12.44 28.45 16.11
CA ARG A 72 11.79 27.50 17.03
C ARG A 72 11.85 26.06 16.53
N GLY A 73 12.07 25.86 15.22
CA GLY A 73 12.29 24.55 14.65
C GLY A 73 11.05 23.68 14.51
N TRP A 74 9.85 24.28 14.53
CA TRP A 74 8.57 23.57 14.45
C TRP A 74 8.52 22.53 13.33
N TRP A 75 8.98 22.86 12.12
CA TRP A 75 8.95 21.94 10.98
C TRP A 75 9.72 20.62 11.21
N ARG A 76 10.74 20.61 12.08
CA ARG A 76 11.58 19.43 12.37
C ARG A 76 10.86 18.35 13.17
N GLU A 77 9.81 18.74 13.89
CA GLU A 77 9.05 17.87 14.80
C GLU A 77 7.84 17.20 14.12
N GLN A 78 7.63 17.45 12.83
CA GLN A 78 6.49 16.94 12.08
C GLN A 78 6.75 15.53 11.51
N GLU A 79 5.69 14.83 11.08
CA GLU A 79 5.80 13.48 10.51
C GLU A 79 6.66 13.45 9.23
N GLU A 80 6.47 14.43 8.33
CA GLU A 80 7.23 14.58 7.08
C GLU A 80 7.96 15.94 7.09
N PRO A 81 9.10 16.07 7.81
CA PRO A 81 9.69 17.36 8.13
C PRO A 81 10.17 18.14 6.90
N TRP A 82 10.86 17.50 5.95
CA TRP A 82 11.42 18.20 4.78
C TRP A 82 10.33 18.64 3.80
N GLN A 83 9.32 17.81 3.57
CA GLN A 83 8.12 18.22 2.84
C GLN A 83 7.37 19.34 3.56
N THR A 84 7.28 19.29 4.90
CA THR A 84 6.66 20.36 5.71
C THR A 84 7.38 21.68 5.48
N LEU A 85 8.73 21.70 5.56
CA LEU A 85 9.51 22.92 5.33
C LEU A 85 9.35 23.45 3.90
N ALA A 86 9.35 22.57 2.90
CA ALA A 86 9.15 22.95 1.51
C ALA A 86 7.76 23.56 1.29
N CYS A 87 6.71 22.97 1.87
CA CYS A 87 5.36 23.49 1.83
C CYS A 87 5.22 24.82 2.60
N CYS A 88 5.91 24.99 3.74
CA CYS A 88 5.96 26.26 4.46
C CYS A 88 6.55 27.38 3.57
N ARG A 89 7.65 27.09 2.87
CA ARG A 89 8.27 28.05 1.93
C ARG A 89 7.31 28.48 0.84
N GLU A 90 6.60 27.53 0.24
CA GLU A 90 5.60 27.81 -0.80
C GLU A 90 4.45 28.67 -0.26
N LEU A 91 3.92 28.31 0.92
CA LEU A 91 2.81 29.04 1.55
C LEU A 91 3.21 30.48 1.91
N VAL A 92 4.40 30.68 2.49
CA VAL A 92 4.91 32.02 2.81
C VAL A 92 5.16 32.86 1.56
N ALA A 93 5.71 32.24 0.49
CA ALA A 93 5.90 32.92 -0.78
C ALA A 93 4.56 33.38 -1.40
N ALA A 94 3.51 32.55 -1.32
CA ALA A 94 2.17 32.91 -1.75
C ALA A 94 1.55 34.03 -0.90
N LEU A 95 1.65 33.93 0.43
CA LEU A 95 1.09 34.94 1.35
C LEU A 95 1.79 36.31 1.24
N ARG A 96 3.09 36.33 0.92
CA ARG A 96 3.88 37.56 0.71
C ARG A 96 3.82 38.07 -0.73
N HIS A 97 3.09 37.42 -1.63
CA HIS A 97 3.05 37.80 -3.04
C HIS A 97 2.34 39.16 -3.23
N ALA A 98 3.00 40.11 -3.91
CA ALA A 98 2.49 41.46 -4.08
C ALA A 98 1.14 41.54 -4.83
N GLY A 99 0.89 40.63 -5.77
CA GLY A 99 -0.37 40.50 -6.49
C GLY A 99 -1.47 39.73 -5.75
N GLY A 100 -1.23 39.39 -4.48
CA GLY A 100 -2.10 38.54 -3.67
C GLY A 100 -1.91 37.03 -3.93
N PRO A 101 -2.35 36.16 -3.02
CA PRO A 101 -2.05 34.73 -3.11
C PRO A 101 -2.60 34.04 -4.37
N SER A 102 -3.74 34.48 -4.91
CA SER A 102 -4.38 33.84 -6.06
C SER A 102 -3.57 33.94 -7.36
N THR A 103 -2.71 34.96 -7.48
CA THR A 103 -1.86 35.16 -8.66
C THR A 103 -0.48 34.53 -8.54
N PHE A 104 -0.10 34.05 -7.35
CA PHE A 104 1.16 33.36 -7.12
C PHE A 104 1.23 32.06 -7.93
N VAL A 105 2.30 31.91 -8.72
CA VAL A 105 2.55 30.71 -9.53
C VAL A 105 3.18 29.62 -8.66
N ASN A 106 2.37 28.61 -8.31
CA ASN A 106 2.77 27.49 -7.48
C ASN A 106 3.40 26.37 -8.33
N HIS A 107 4.52 25.84 -7.83
CA HIS A 107 5.24 24.71 -8.41
C HIS A 107 5.24 23.48 -7.50
N TYR A 108 5.06 23.70 -6.20
CA TYR A 108 5.06 22.64 -5.21
C TYR A 108 3.82 21.74 -5.35
N PRO A 109 4.00 20.40 -5.46
CA PRO A 109 2.89 19.47 -5.61
C PRO A 109 2.06 19.35 -4.32
N VAL A 110 0.74 19.18 -4.47
CA VAL A 110 -0.17 18.79 -3.39
C VAL A 110 -0.56 17.33 -3.55
N HIS A 111 -0.45 16.58 -2.46
CA HIS A 111 -0.66 15.14 -2.42
C HIS A 111 -2.08 14.80 -1.97
N GLN A 112 -2.71 13.83 -2.63
CA GLN A 112 -3.97 13.20 -2.25
C GLN A 112 -3.76 11.68 -2.15
N ASP A 113 -4.25 11.07 -1.09
CA ASP A 113 -4.07 9.64 -0.82
C ASP A 113 -5.36 9.08 -0.21
N GLY A 114 -5.68 7.83 -0.52
CA GLY A 114 -6.83 7.13 0.06
C GLY A 114 -6.49 6.60 1.46
N SER A 115 -7.52 6.44 2.31
CA SER A 115 -7.29 5.88 3.65
C SER A 115 -6.71 4.46 3.58
N CYS A 116 -7.17 3.63 2.65
CA CYS A 116 -6.60 2.31 2.35
C CYS A 116 -7.11 1.81 0.99
N ASN A 117 -6.35 2.04 -0.09
CA ASN A 117 -6.79 1.75 -1.47
C ASN A 117 -7.19 0.28 -1.67
N GLY A 118 -6.40 -0.66 -1.13
CA GLY A 118 -6.74 -2.08 -1.24
C GLY A 118 -8.09 -2.44 -0.59
N LEU A 119 -8.41 -1.87 0.58
CA LEU A 119 -9.73 -2.07 1.20
C LEU A 119 -10.84 -1.33 0.45
N GLN A 120 -10.55 -0.16 -0.12
CA GLN A 120 -11.49 0.55 -1.00
C GLN A 120 -11.87 -0.30 -2.21
N HIS A 121 -10.90 -0.94 -2.86
CA HIS A 121 -11.17 -1.88 -3.97
C HIS A 121 -11.97 -3.09 -3.51
N TYR A 122 -11.66 -3.69 -2.36
CA TYR A 122 -12.48 -4.80 -1.85
C TYR A 122 -13.90 -4.37 -1.52
N ALA A 123 -14.09 -3.21 -0.89
CA ALA A 123 -15.41 -2.68 -0.54
C ALA A 123 -16.23 -2.38 -1.80
N ALA A 124 -15.61 -1.74 -2.81
CA ALA A 124 -16.24 -1.47 -4.10
C ALA A 124 -16.59 -2.77 -4.85
N MET A 125 -15.67 -3.75 -4.87
CA MET A 125 -15.92 -5.02 -5.55
C MET A 125 -17.05 -5.81 -4.90
N GLY A 126 -17.01 -5.86 -3.57
CA GLY A 126 -17.94 -6.59 -2.74
C GLY A 126 -19.27 -5.88 -2.49
N ARG A 127 -19.40 -4.62 -2.93
CA ARG A 127 -20.49 -3.70 -2.55
C ARG A 127 -20.78 -3.73 -1.05
N ASP A 128 -19.71 -3.72 -0.26
CA ASP A 128 -19.76 -3.82 1.20
C ASP A 128 -19.96 -2.44 1.80
N GLU A 129 -21.21 -2.07 2.12
CA GLU A 129 -21.56 -0.77 2.69
C GLU A 129 -20.78 -0.47 3.98
N ARG A 130 -20.66 -1.45 4.88
CA ARG A 130 -19.93 -1.28 6.14
C ARG A 130 -18.44 -1.07 5.89
N GLY A 131 -17.87 -1.88 5.00
CA GLY A 131 -16.48 -1.74 4.58
C GLY A 131 -16.23 -0.38 3.92
N ALA A 132 -17.14 0.05 3.03
CA ALA A 132 -17.08 1.32 2.30
C ALA A 132 -17.11 2.53 3.24
N ALA A 133 -17.97 2.52 4.25
CA ALA A 133 -18.00 3.54 5.28
C ALA A 133 -16.66 3.64 6.03
N SER A 134 -16.08 2.52 6.47
CA SER A 134 -14.80 2.49 7.19
C SER A 134 -13.60 3.01 6.40
N VAL A 135 -13.67 3.03 5.07
CA VAL A 135 -12.59 3.51 4.19
C VAL A 135 -12.95 4.77 3.40
N SER A 136 -13.96 5.51 3.85
CA SER A 136 -14.38 6.81 3.30
C SER A 136 -14.79 6.75 1.82
N LEU A 137 -15.46 5.67 1.39
CA LEU A 137 -16.14 5.61 0.09
C LEU A 137 -17.57 6.14 0.14
N GLU A 138 -18.17 6.18 1.33
CA GLU A 138 -19.45 6.84 1.57
C GLU A 138 -19.21 8.31 1.97
N ASP A 139 -20.12 9.18 1.55
CA ASP A 139 -20.10 10.59 1.95
C ASP A 139 -20.10 10.71 3.48
N CYS A 140 -19.10 11.40 4.01
CA CYS A 140 -18.93 11.60 5.44
C CYS A 140 -18.44 13.01 5.73
N GLU A 141 -18.92 13.59 6.83
CA GLU A 141 -18.51 14.92 7.28
C GLU A 141 -17.04 14.94 7.74
N ARG A 142 -16.57 13.82 8.27
CA ARG A 142 -15.19 13.62 8.75
C ARG A 142 -14.60 12.34 8.17
N PRO A 143 -13.31 12.35 7.78
CA PRO A 143 -12.67 11.18 7.20
C PRO A 143 -12.64 10.03 8.20
N ARG A 144 -12.96 8.82 7.72
CA ARG A 144 -12.85 7.58 8.49
C ARG A 144 -11.44 7.02 8.40
N ASP A 145 -10.95 6.52 9.53
CA ASP A 145 -9.57 6.05 9.69
C ASP A 145 -9.60 4.59 10.13
N VAL A 146 -9.71 3.67 9.17
CA VAL A 146 -9.76 2.21 9.41
C VAL A 146 -8.66 1.73 10.37
N TYR A 147 -7.47 2.34 10.33
CA TYR A 147 -6.38 1.96 11.21
C TYR A 147 -6.69 2.26 12.67
N SER A 148 -7.35 3.38 12.93
CA SER A 148 -7.83 3.74 14.25
C SER A 148 -8.94 2.81 14.73
N ASP A 149 -9.93 2.54 13.87
CA ASP A 149 -11.05 1.67 14.21
C ASP A 149 -10.55 0.26 14.57
N VAL A 150 -9.61 -0.28 13.79
CA VAL A 150 -8.96 -1.56 14.11
C VAL A 150 -8.15 -1.47 15.41
N THR A 151 -7.49 -0.33 15.68
CA THR A 151 -6.73 -0.13 16.95
C THR A 151 -7.67 -0.24 18.15
N GLU A 152 -8.83 0.40 18.08
CA GLU A 152 -9.83 0.39 19.15
C GLU A 152 -10.38 -1.02 19.39
N VAL A 153 -10.64 -1.79 18.32
CA VAL A 153 -11.06 -3.20 18.42
C VAL A 153 -9.96 -4.07 19.04
N VAL A 154 -8.71 -3.93 18.60
CA VAL A 154 -7.57 -4.70 19.14
C VAL A 154 -7.34 -4.38 20.61
N GLU A 155 -7.44 -3.10 21.01
CA GLU A 155 -7.28 -2.68 22.40
C GLU A 155 -8.43 -3.19 23.29
N ALA A 156 -9.67 -3.19 22.78
CA ALA A 156 -10.80 -3.76 23.50
C ALA A 156 -10.58 -5.26 23.77
N GLN A 157 -10.13 -6.03 22.77
CA GLN A 157 -9.80 -7.45 22.97
C GLN A 157 -8.63 -7.63 23.94
N ARG A 158 -7.59 -6.78 23.86
CA ARG A 158 -6.47 -6.81 24.80
C ARG A 158 -6.92 -6.60 26.25
N LYS A 159 -7.86 -5.69 26.51
CA LYS A 159 -8.41 -5.48 27.86
C LYS A 159 -9.10 -6.73 28.39
N VAL A 160 -9.88 -7.43 27.56
CA VAL A 160 -10.53 -8.70 27.93
C VAL A 160 -9.49 -9.76 28.30
N ASP A 161 -8.49 -9.96 27.45
CA ASP A 161 -7.44 -10.96 27.67
C ASP A 161 -6.56 -10.61 28.89
N ALA A 162 -6.29 -9.33 29.11
CA ALA A 162 -5.55 -8.85 30.28
C ALA A 162 -6.32 -9.10 31.59
N ALA A 163 -7.64 -8.88 31.59
CA ALA A 163 -8.52 -9.20 32.72
C ALA A 163 -8.62 -10.71 32.97
N ALA A 164 -8.49 -11.53 31.93
CA ALA A 164 -8.40 -12.98 32.02
C ALA A 164 -7.02 -13.50 32.49
N GLY A 165 -6.08 -12.61 32.80
CA GLY A 165 -4.74 -12.98 33.31
C GLY A 165 -3.71 -13.31 32.24
N VAL A 166 -3.96 -12.97 30.96
CA VAL A 166 -2.98 -13.18 29.89
C VAL A 166 -1.84 -12.16 30.03
N ALA A 167 -0.66 -12.63 30.49
CA ALA A 167 0.48 -11.76 30.80
C ALA A 167 0.92 -10.85 29.64
N VAL A 168 0.96 -11.36 28.40
CA VAL A 168 1.33 -10.55 27.23
C VAL A 168 0.33 -9.41 26.96
N ALA A 169 -0.96 -9.63 27.25
CA ALA A 169 -1.99 -8.62 27.08
C ALA A 169 -1.85 -7.51 28.13
N GLN A 170 -1.47 -7.85 29.37
CA GLN A 170 -1.19 -6.88 30.43
C GLN A 170 0.01 -5.99 30.09
N VAL A 171 1.11 -6.59 29.63
CA VAL A 171 2.33 -5.88 29.22
C VAL A 171 2.09 -4.91 28.06
N LEU A 172 1.10 -5.21 27.21
CA LEU A 172 0.75 -4.40 26.04
C LEU A 172 -0.13 -3.18 26.35
N GLU A 173 -0.50 -2.94 27.61
CA GLU A 173 -1.26 -1.76 28.00
C GLU A 173 -0.55 -0.46 27.61
N GLY A 174 -1.23 0.41 26.86
CA GLY A 174 -0.66 1.67 26.34
C GLY A 174 0.21 1.54 25.07
N PHE A 175 0.49 0.32 24.61
CA PHE A 175 1.31 0.06 23.43
C PHE A 175 0.51 -0.32 22.17
N VAL A 176 -0.80 -0.53 22.29
CA VAL A 176 -1.70 -0.73 21.15
C VAL A 176 -2.02 0.63 20.52
N GLN A 177 -1.12 1.07 19.64
CA GLN A 177 -1.19 2.38 18.99
C GLN A 177 -1.39 2.23 17.48
N ARG A 178 -2.08 3.19 16.86
CA ARG A 178 -2.26 3.26 15.41
C ARG A 178 -0.96 3.06 14.64
N LYS A 179 0.13 3.71 15.08
CA LYS A 179 1.47 3.60 14.47
C LYS A 179 1.98 2.14 14.43
N VAL A 180 1.70 1.36 15.48
CA VAL A 180 2.15 -0.03 15.61
C VAL A 180 1.40 -0.95 14.65
N ILE A 181 0.09 -0.76 14.51
CA ILE A 181 -0.75 -1.68 13.71
C ILE A 181 -0.96 -1.24 12.26
N LYS A 182 -0.79 0.05 11.93
CA LYS A 182 -1.07 0.63 10.60
C LYS A 182 -0.47 -0.21 9.48
N GLN A 183 0.82 -0.55 9.59
CA GLN A 183 1.53 -1.29 8.55
C GLN A 183 0.95 -2.71 8.35
N SER A 184 0.59 -3.40 9.44
CA SER A 184 -0.02 -4.73 9.35
C SER A 184 -1.41 -4.67 8.71
N VAL A 185 -2.25 -3.70 9.06
CA VAL A 185 -3.57 -3.51 8.45
C VAL A 185 -3.43 -3.20 6.96
N MET A 186 -2.57 -2.24 6.61
CA MET A 186 -2.31 -1.82 5.23
C MET A 186 -1.81 -2.97 4.35
N THR A 187 -0.95 -3.85 4.88
CA THR A 187 -0.38 -4.95 4.08
C THR A 187 -1.22 -6.23 4.08
N THR A 188 -2.23 -6.34 4.96
CA THR A 188 -3.10 -7.52 5.02
C THR A 188 -3.95 -7.68 3.78
N VAL A 189 -4.48 -6.59 3.23
CA VAL A 189 -5.19 -6.63 1.94
C VAL A 189 -4.30 -7.04 0.78
N TYR A 190 -2.99 -6.83 0.93
CA TYR A 190 -1.96 -7.25 0.00
C TYR A 190 -1.31 -8.59 0.40
N GLY A 191 -2.04 -9.44 1.14
CA GLY A 191 -1.68 -10.85 1.31
C GLY A 191 -0.55 -11.10 2.31
N VAL A 192 -0.34 -10.18 3.27
CA VAL A 192 0.62 -10.42 4.37
C VAL A 192 0.25 -11.70 5.12
N THR A 193 1.26 -12.50 5.46
CA THR A 193 1.08 -13.66 6.33
C THR A 193 1.14 -13.25 7.79
N LEU A 194 0.70 -14.12 8.71
CA LEU A 194 0.87 -13.91 10.15
C LEU A 194 2.33 -13.63 10.52
N TYR A 195 3.29 -14.33 9.90
CA TYR A 195 4.71 -14.10 10.12
C TYR A 195 5.14 -12.71 9.65
N GLY A 196 4.66 -12.27 8.48
CA GLY A 196 4.93 -10.94 7.96
C GLY A 196 4.34 -9.83 8.85
N ALA A 197 3.09 -9.98 9.28
CA ALA A 197 2.44 -9.05 10.21
C ALA A 197 3.18 -8.98 11.54
N MET A 198 3.58 -10.13 12.10
CA MET A 198 4.40 -10.21 13.31
C MET A 198 5.73 -9.46 13.15
N ALA A 199 6.43 -9.65 12.02
CA ALA A 199 7.70 -8.95 11.77
C ALA A 199 7.53 -7.42 11.68
N GLN A 200 6.46 -6.96 11.03
CA GLN A 200 6.14 -5.53 10.93
C GLN A 200 5.82 -4.91 12.29
N ILE A 201 4.93 -5.55 13.06
CA ILE A 201 4.56 -5.10 14.41
C ILE A 201 5.78 -5.12 15.34
N ARG A 202 6.60 -6.18 15.27
CA ARG A 202 7.83 -6.30 16.07
C ARG A 202 8.80 -5.16 15.80
N ARG A 203 8.93 -4.71 14.54
CA ARG A 203 9.73 -3.53 14.19
C ARG A 203 9.18 -2.28 14.86
N GLN A 204 7.88 -2.02 14.75
CA GLN A 204 7.26 -0.84 15.36
C GLN A 204 7.36 -0.84 16.89
N LEU A 205 7.16 -1.98 17.55
CA LEU A 205 7.30 -2.10 19.01
C LEU A 205 8.75 -1.87 19.46
N ARG A 206 9.75 -2.31 18.67
CA ARG A 206 11.17 -2.09 18.98
C ARG A 206 11.54 -0.61 18.94
N ASP A 207 10.92 0.14 18.05
CA ASP A 207 11.18 1.58 17.89
C ASP A 207 10.50 2.44 18.96
N LEU A 208 9.72 1.83 19.87
CA LEU A 208 9.12 2.51 21.03
C LEU A 208 10.10 2.50 22.22
N PRO A 209 10.61 3.67 22.67
CA PRO A 209 11.63 3.74 23.71
C PRO A 209 11.12 3.27 25.09
N THR A 210 9.81 3.29 25.31
CA THR A 210 9.17 2.92 26.59
C THR A 210 8.69 1.47 26.65
N PHE A 211 8.92 0.66 25.60
CA PHE A 211 8.42 -0.72 25.56
C PHE A 211 9.15 -1.60 26.59
N PRO A 212 8.43 -2.31 27.48
CA PRO A 212 9.02 -3.03 28.61
C PRO A 212 9.77 -4.30 28.17
N SER A 213 10.93 -4.53 28.79
CA SER A 213 11.81 -5.69 28.63
C SER A 213 11.78 -6.29 27.21
N PRO A 214 12.28 -5.56 26.19
CA PRO A 214 12.12 -5.94 24.78
C PRO A 214 12.62 -7.35 24.46
N GLU A 215 13.68 -7.81 25.12
CA GLU A 215 14.25 -9.15 24.96
C GLU A 215 13.27 -10.27 25.32
N GLN A 216 12.42 -10.03 26.32
CA GLN A 216 11.42 -10.99 26.79
C GLN A 216 10.11 -10.88 26.01
N TRP A 217 9.62 -9.65 25.78
CA TRP A 217 8.24 -9.43 25.35
C TRP A 217 8.05 -9.15 23.86
N LEU A 218 9.08 -8.78 23.09
CA LEU A 218 8.90 -8.40 21.69
C LEU A 218 8.27 -9.51 20.84
N VAL A 219 8.72 -10.76 20.99
CA VAL A 219 8.21 -11.89 20.20
C VAL A 219 6.78 -12.27 20.64
N PRO A 220 6.50 -12.51 21.94
CA PRO A 220 5.14 -12.77 22.39
C PRO A 220 4.15 -11.65 22.03
N ALA A 221 4.53 -10.39 22.25
CA ALA A 221 3.68 -9.23 22.01
C ALA A 221 3.36 -9.05 20.53
N SER A 222 4.36 -9.15 19.65
CA SER A 222 4.14 -9.06 18.21
C SER A 222 3.29 -10.21 17.67
N ALA A 223 3.50 -11.44 18.15
CA ALA A 223 2.68 -12.60 17.76
C ALA A 223 1.23 -12.44 18.22
N TYR A 224 1.03 -11.97 19.46
CA TYR A 224 -0.29 -11.70 20.02
C TYR A 224 -1.03 -10.62 19.22
N LEU A 225 -0.42 -9.45 19.02
CA LEU A 225 -1.02 -8.36 18.27
C LEU A 225 -1.29 -8.74 16.82
N ALA A 226 -0.38 -9.46 16.15
CA ALA A 226 -0.60 -9.90 14.77
C ALA A 226 -1.82 -10.81 14.64
N ARG A 227 -2.02 -11.76 15.57
CA ARG A 227 -3.19 -12.65 15.56
C ARG A 227 -4.49 -11.87 15.73
N ILE A 228 -4.55 -11.00 16.74
CA ILE A 228 -5.78 -10.24 17.02
C ILE A 228 -6.05 -9.26 15.88
N THR A 229 -5.05 -8.53 15.39
CA THR A 229 -5.20 -7.60 14.27
C THR A 229 -5.77 -8.28 13.03
N LEU A 230 -5.22 -9.44 12.63
CA LEU A 230 -5.72 -10.18 11.47
C LEU A 230 -7.15 -10.71 11.69
N ALA A 231 -7.48 -11.15 12.90
CA ALA A 231 -8.83 -11.58 13.25
C ALA A 231 -9.83 -10.41 13.21
N SER A 232 -9.46 -9.24 13.74
CA SER A 232 -10.28 -8.02 13.74
C SER A 232 -10.57 -7.53 12.32
N ILE A 233 -9.58 -7.53 11.43
CA ILE A 233 -9.79 -7.16 10.02
C ILE A 233 -10.80 -8.09 9.36
N GLY A 234 -10.69 -9.41 9.58
CA GLY A 234 -11.62 -10.38 9.00
C GLY A 234 -13.06 -10.20 9.48
N ALA A 235 -13.26 -9.77 10.73
CA ALA A 235 -14.57 -9.50 11.31
C ALA A 235 -15.20 -8.20 10.78
N ILE A 236 -14.39 -7.15 10.53
CA ILE A 236 -14.86 -5.87 10.00
C ILE A 236 -15.13 -5.99 8.49
N PHE A 237 -14.23 -6.62 7.75
CA PHE A 237 -14.25 -6.69 6.29
C PHE A 237 -14.62 -8.09 5.80
N THR A 238 -15.87 -8.48 6.02
CA THR A 238 -16.38 -9.82 5.69
C THR A 238 -16.37 -10.07 4.18
N SER A 239 -16.70 -9.06 3.37
CA SER A 239 -16.71 -9.18 1.91
C SER A 239 -15.29 -9.33 1.33
N SER A 240 -14.31 -8.63 1.91
CA SER A 240 -12.89 -8.82 1.57
C SER A 240 -12.45 -10.27 1.82
N SER A 241 -12.79 -10.79 3.00
CA SER A 241 -12.45 -12.15 3.41
C SER A 241 -13.11 -13.21 2.52
N ALA A 242 -14.38 -13.02 2.16
CA ALA A 242 -15.10 -13.90 1.23
C ALA A 242 -14.46 -13.90 -0.17
N THR A 243 -14.09 -12.73 -0.68
CA THR A 243 -13.44 -12.56 -1.99
C THR A 243 -12.06 -13.24 -2.01
N GLN A 244 -11.24 -13.05 -0.98
CA GLN A 244 -9.94 -13.72 -0.85
C GLN A 244 -10.09 -15.26 -0.78
N ALA A 245 -11.09 -15.75 -0.04
CA ALA A 245 -11.39 -17.17 0.04
C ALA A 245 -11.81 -17.74 -1.33
N TRP A 246 -12.59 -17.00 -2.11
CA TRP A 246 -12.97 -17.36 -3.47
C TRP A 246 -11.76 -17.43 -4.41
N PHE A 247 -10.89 -16.42 -4.41
CA PHE A 247 -9.61 -16.47 -5.15
C PHE A 247 -8.78 -17.70 -4.76
N GLY A 248 -8.76 -18.05 -3.47
CA GLY A 248 -8.07 -19.24 -2.98
C GLY A 248 -8.62 -20.56 -3.57
N LYS A 249 -9.94 -20.64 -3.80
CA LYS A 249 -10.59 -21.80 -4.45
C LYS A 249 -10.23 -21.86 -5.94
N LEU A 250 -10.31 -20.72 -6.64
CA LEU A 250 -9.94 -20.62 -8.06
C LEU A 250 -8.48 -20.98 -8.29
N ALA A 251 -7.57 -20.40 -7.51
CA ALA A 251 -6.15 -20.70 -7.59
C ALA A 251 -5.85 -22.18 -7.42
N LYS A 252 -6.52 -22.85 -6.47
CA LYS A 252 -6.38 -24.29 -6.25
C LYS A 252 -6.84 -25.08 -7.49
N HIS A 253 -7.97 -24.70 -8.09
CA HIS A 253 -8.49 -25.37 -9.29
C HIS A 253 -7.57 -25.18 -10.51
N ILE A 254 -7.18 -23.94 -10.81
CA ILE A 254 -6.30 -23.61 -11.95
C ILE A 254 -4.95 -24.32 -11.82
N THR A 255 -4.32 -24.25 -10.64
CA THR A 255 -2.96 -24.77 -10.45
C THR A 255 -2.89 -26.29 -10.24
N ARG A 256 -3.86 -26.90 -9.57
CA ARG A 256 -3.82 -28.35 -9.28
C ARG A 256 -4.54 -29.20 -10.32
N THR A 257 -5.67 -28.72 -10.85
CA THR A 257 -6.45 -29.47 -11.83
C THR A 257 -5.89 -29.30 -13.23
N HIS A 258 -5.57 -28.06 -13.61
CA HIS A 258 -5.09 -27.75 -14.97
C HIS A 258 -3.57 -27.61 -15.08
N GLY A 259 -2.85 -27.48 -13.96
CA GLY A 259 -1.39 -27.29 -13.99
C GLY A 259 -0.96 -25.96 -14.60
N CYS A 260 -1.87 -24.99 -14.73
CA CYS A 260 -1.60 -23.69 -15.32
C CYS A 260 -1.21 -22.65 -14.27
N ARG A 261 -0.50 -21.61 -14.69
CA ARG A 261 -0.32 -20.41 -13.88
C ARG A 261 -1.57 -19.56 -13.91
N ILE A 262 -1.78 -18.80 -12.85
CA ILE A 262 -2.88 -17.86 -12.77
C ILE A 262 -2.55 -16.66 -13.66
N SER A 263 -3.49 -16.31 -14.52
CA SER A 263 -3.42 -15.13 -15.38
C SER A 263 -4.80 -14.50 -15.51
N TRP A 264 -4.82 -13.18 -15.76
CA TRP A 264 -6.03 -12.41 -16.03
C TRP A 264 -5.68 -11.23 -16.93
N VAL A 265 -6.71 -10.54 -17.42
CA VAL A 265 -6.57 -9.29 -18.16
C VAL A 265 -7.16 -8.19 -17.29
N THR A 266 -6.43 -7.09 -17.11
CA THR A 266 -6.92 -5.95 -16.33
C THR A 266 -8.06 -5.23 -17.06
N PRO A 267 -8.86 -4.38 -16.38
CA PRO A 267 -9.86 -3.55 -17.04
C PRO A 267 -9.33 -2.68 -18.18
N LEU A 268 -8.04 -2.34 -18.16
CA LEU A 268 -7.34 -1.61 -19.22
C LEU A 268 -6.85 -2.50 -20.38
N GLY A 269 -7.15 -3.80 -20.36
CA GLY A 269 -6.71 -4.74 -21.39
C GLY A 269 -5.27 -5.25 -21.21
N LEU A 270 -4.61 -4.98 -20.08
CA LEU A 270 -3.24 -5.44 -19.85
C LEU A 270 -3.23 -6.89 -19.34
N PRO A 271 -2.52 -7.83 -19.99
CA PRO A 271 -2.41 -9.19 -19.49
C PRO A 271 -1.46 -9.25 -18.28
N VAL A 272 -1.91 -9.91 -17.20
CA VAL A 272 -1.12 -10.18 -15.99
C VAL A 272 -0.98 -11.68 -15.81
N ILE A 273 0.26 -12.14 -15.62
CA ILE A 273 0.58 -13.57 -15.42
C ILE A 273 1.43 -13.70 -14.16
N GLN A 274 1.04 -14.58 -13.24
CA GLN A 274 1.83 -14.84 -12.05
C GLN A 274 3.08 -15.67 -12.37
N PRO A 275 4.30 -15.17 -12.06
CA PRO A 275 5.55 -15.84 -12.43
C PRO A 275 5.92 -17.01 -11.51
N TYR A 276 5.07 -17.37 -10.54
CA TYR A 276 5.46 -18.30 -9.47
C TYR A 276 5.46 -19.75 -9.92
N VAL A 277 6.64 -20.22 -10.30
CA VAL A 277 6.93 -21.61 -10.63
C VAL A 277 7.63 -22.32 -9.47
N ARG A 278 7.67 -23.65 -9.49
CA ARG A 278 8.51 -24.41 -8.55
C ARG A 278 9.96 -24.15 -8.93
N GLN A 279 10.76 -23.66 -7.99
CA GLN A 279 12.20 -23.59 -8.19
C GLN A 279 12.76 -25.02 -8.30
N PRO A 280 13.69 -25.28 -9.22
CA PRO A 280 14.41 -26.54 -9.23
C PRO A 280 15.21 -26.67 -7.93
N ALA A 281 15.40 -27.90 -7.47
CA ALA A 281 16.04 -28.19 -6.19
C ALA A 281 17.54 -27.81 -6.14
N CYS A 282 18.11 -27.35 -7.25
CA CYS A 282 19.50 -26.88 -7.37
C CYS A 282 19.53 -25.52 -8.09
N PRO A 283 19.52 -24.39 -7.34
CA PRO A 283 19.55 -23.05 -7.92
C PRO A 283 20.83 -22.76 -8.74
N ASP A 284 21.95 -23.39 -8.37
CA ASP A 284 23.27 -23.13 -8.95
C ASP A 284 23.41 -23.64 -10.39
N LEU A 285 22.65 -24.67 -10.79
CA LEU A 285 22.71 -25.22 -12.15
C LEU A 285 21.93 -24.37 -13.15
N ASP A 286 20.82 -23.76 -12.73
CA ASP A 286 19.97 -22.90 -13.57
C ASP A 286 20.56 -21.49 -13.75
N ALA A 287 21.22 -20.95 -12.72
CA ALA A 287 21.89 -19.64 -12.82
C ALA A 287 22.98 -19.63 -13.90
N HIS A 288 23.68 -20.76 -14.10
CA HIS A 288 24.76 -20.91 -15.09
C HIS A 288 24.27 -21.12 -16.53
N LEU A 289 23.06 -21.63 -16.73
CA LEU A 289 22.51 -21.90 -18.07
C LEU A 289 21.97 -20.63 -18.75
N TRP A 290 21.50 -19.66 -17.97
CA TRP A 290 20.90 -18.42 -18.49
C TRP A 290 21.82 -17.19 -18.41
N SER A 291 22.93 -17.24 -17.65
CA SER A 291 23.87 -16.12 -17.53
C SER A 291 24.94 -16.06 -18.62
N GLY A 292 25.12 -17.14 -19.40
CA GLY A 292 26.18 -17.21 -20.43
C GLY A 292 27.61 -17.19 -19.87
N GLU A 293 27.80 -17.36 -18.56
CA GLU A 293 29.13 -17.37 -17.95
C GLU A 293 29.80 -18.75 -18.09
N SER A 294 30.96 -18.76 -18.75
CA SER A 294 31.81 -19.95 -18.92
C SER A 294 32.28 -20.52 -17.58
N LEU A 295 32.17 -21.85 -17.45
CA LEU A 295 32.61 -22.66 -16.31
C LEU A 295 34.07 -22.38 -15.93
N HIS A 296 34.30 -21.61 -14.86
CA HIS A 296 35.63 -21.43 -14.27
C HIS A 296 35.74 -21.82 -12.79
N LYS A 297 34.77 -22.56 -12.22
CA LYS A 297 34.95 -23.20 -10.92
C LYS A 297 34.58 -24.68 -10.95
N PRO A 298 35.49 -25.59 -10.57
CA PRO A 298 35.16 -26.99 -10.43
C PRO A 298 34.23 -27.14 -9.21
N VAL A 299 32.96 -27.38 -9.47
CA VAL A 299 32.04 -27.90 -8.44
C VAL A 299 32.50 -29.33 -8.14
N PRO A 300 32.70 -29.74 -6.87
CA PRO A 300 33.02 -31.13 -6.56
C PRO A 300 31.86 -32.01 -7.04
N LEU A 301 32.09 -32.77 -8.11
CA LEU A 301 31.14 -33.76 -8.61
C LEU A 301 31.09 -34.95 -7.64
N ASP A 302 30.38 -34.78 -6.53
CA ASP A 302 29.98 -35.89 -5.68
C ASP A 302 28.92 -36.71 -6.45
N LEU A 303 29.16 -38.02 -6.56
CA LEU A 303 28.24 -38.98 -7.19
C LEU A 303 26.84 -38.90 -6.55
N SER A 304 26.74 -38.53 -5.28
CA SER A 304 25.46 -38.31 -4.59
C SER A 304 24.68 -37.11 -5.15
N VAL A 305 25.37 -36.04 -5.56
CA VAL A 305 24.78 -34.84 -6.15
C VAL A 305 24.33 -35.13 -7.58
N LEU A 306 25.16 -35.82 -8.37
CA LEU A 306 24.80 -36.28 -9.72
C LEU A 306 23.61 -37.23 -9.71
N THR A 307 23.58 -38.18 -8.76
CA THR A 307 22.48 -39.13 -8.61
C THR A 307 21.20 -38.42 -8.18
N LYS A 308 21.28 -37.42 -7.29
CA LYS A 308 20.11 -36.58 -6.94
C LYS A 308 19.64 -35.76 -8.13
N ALA A 309 20.54 -35.15 -8.90
CA ALA A 309 20.21 -34.37 -10.09
C ALA A 309 19.57 -35.25 -11.19
N ALA A 310 20.11 -36.45 -11.44
CA ALA A 310 19.57 -37.40 -12.41
C ALA A 310 18.18 -37.89 -12.00
N ASN A 311 17.99 -38.30 -10.74
CA ASN A 311 16.66 -38.66 -10.22
C ASN A 311 15.67 -37.49 -10.27
N LEU A 312 16.14 -36.25 -10.13
CA LEU A 312 15.30 -35.06 -10.21
C LEU A 312 14.92 -34.74 -11.65
N ALA A 313 15.87 -34.84 -12.59
CA ALA A 313 15.64 -34.68 -14.03
C ALA A 313 14.67 -35.74 -14.55
N GLU A 314 14.81 -36.98 -14.11
CA GLU A 314 13.91 -38.08 -14.44
C GLU A 314 12.50 -37.84 -13.86
N ARG A 315 12.38 -37.33 -12.62
CA ARG A 315 11.09 -36.90 -12.06
C ARG A 315 10.48 -35.70 -12.79
N TYR A 316 11.32 -34.78 -13.29
CA TYR A 316 10.89 -33.61 -14.04
C TYR A 316 10.38 -34.01 -15.43
N GLU A 317 11.08 -34.90 -16.12
CA GLU A 317 10.67 -35.54 -17.37
C GLU A 317 9.38 -36.37 -17.19
N LEU A 318 9.24 -37.11 -16.09
CA LEU A 318 8.00 -37.82 -15.73
C LEU A 318 6.84 -36.88 -15.40
N ALA A 319 7.12 -35.72 -14.77
CA ALA A 319 6.11 -34.70 -14.52
C ALA A 319 5.69 -33.99 -15.82
N ARG A 320 6.63 -33.80 -16.76
CA ARG A 320 6.40 -33.25 -18.10
C ARG A 320 5.59 -34.21 -18.97
N SER A 321 5.85 -35.52 -18.89
CA SER A 321 5.11 -36.55 -19.64
C SER A 321 3.72 -36.85 -19.06
N ARG A 322 3.53 -36.66 -17.75
CA ARG A 322 2.20 -36.72 -17.08
C ARG A 322 1.38 -35.44 -17.24
N SER A 323 2.01 -34.32 -17.59
CA SER A 323 1.33 -33.06 -17.93
C SER A 323 0.74 -33.17 -19.34
N VAL A 324 -0.37 -33.89 -19.45
CA VAL A 324 -1.24 -33.77 -20.63
C VAL A 324 -1.86 -32.37 -20.59
N GLY A 325 -1.21 -31.42 -21.26
CA GLY A 325 -1.82 -30.14 -21.64
C GLY A 325 -1.60 -28.96 -20.72
N ALA A 326 -0.36 -28.66 -20.30
CA ALA A 326 -0.04 -27.28 -19.91
C ALA A 326 -0.18 -26.37 -21.14
N LYS A 327 -1.39 -25.83 -21.38
CA LYS A 327 -1.69 -24.81 -22.41
C LYS A 327 -1.17 -23.42 -22.01
N ASP A 328 -0.08 -23.35 -21.26
CA ASP A 328 0.50 -22.08 -20.83
C ASP A 328 1.45 -21.61 -21.94
N SER A 329 1.27 -20.38 -22.42
CA SER A 329 1.92 -19.85 -23.64
C SER A 329 3.44 -19.69 -23.54
N LEU A 330 4.03 -19.97 -22.37
CA LEU A 330 5.47 -19.89 -22.13
C LEU A 330 6.06 -21.30 -22.05
N VAL A 331 6.32 -21.87 -23.23
CA VAL A 331 7.01 -23.15 -23.42
C VAL A 331 8.33 -23.15 -22.64
N GLY A 332 8.56 -24.13 -21.78
CA GLY A 332 9.85 -24.37 -21.12
C GLY A 332 9.98 -23.98 -19.64
N LEU A 333 8.95 -23.39 -19.02
CA LEU A 333 8.99 -23.04 -17.60
C LEU A 333 8.59 -24.22 -16.67
N PRO A 334 9.14 -24.28 -15.44
CA PRO A 334 8.74 -25.28 -14.44
C PRO A 334 7.26 -25.22 -14.07
N PRO A 335 6.67 -26.32 -13.57
CA PRO A 335 5.27 -26.34 -13.19
C PRO A 335 4.97 -25.27 -12.12
N PRO A 336 3.74 -24.73 -12.09
CA PRO A 336 3.36 -23.69 -11.14
C PRO A 336 3.58 -24.14 -9.69
N ASN A 337 4.00 -23.21 -8.83
CA ASN A 337 4.02 -23.42 -7.39
C ASN A 337 2.62 -23.14 -6.82
N PRO A 338 1.83 -24.16 -6.42
CA PRO A 338 0.43 -23.96 -6.07
C PRO A 338 0.25 -23.08 -4.83
N ILE A 339 1.21 -23.11 -3.90
CA ILE A 339 1.15 -22.32 -2.66
C ILE A 339 1.39 -20.85 -2.96
N LYS A 340 2.46 -20.53 -3.71
CA LYS A 340 2.79 -19.15 -4.07
C LYS A 340 1.73 -18.53 -4.98
N GLN A 341 1.27 -19.27 -5.99
CA GLN A 341 0.19 -18.83 -6.88
C GLN A 341 -1.08 -18.48 -6.08
N LYS A 342 -1.54 -19.39 -5.21
CA LYS A 342 -2.72 -19.16 -4.35
C LYS A 342 -2.57 -17.93 -3.46
N ASN A 343 -1.47 -17.82 -2.73
CA ASN A 343 -1.31 -16.77 -1.72
C ASN A 343 -1.08 -15.39 -2.35
N ALA A 344 -0.45 -15.34 -3.53
CA ALA A 344 -0.18 -14.09 -4.23
C ALA A 344 -1.33 -13.66 -5.16
N PHE A 345 -2.36 -14.48 -5.36
CA PHE A 345 -3.44 -14.14 -6.30
C PHE A 345 -4.27 -12.93 -5.85
N PRO A 346 -4.89 -12.92 -4.65
CA PRO A 346 -5.58 -11.73 -4.17
C PRO A 346 -4.74 -10.44 -4.22
N PRO A 347 -3.50 -10.39 -3.69
CA PRO A 347 -2.74 -9.15 -3.68
C PRO A 347 -2.31 -8.67 -5.05
N ASN A 348 -1.88 -9.57 -5.94
CA ASN A 348 -1.52 -9.16 -7.30
C ASN A 348 -2.75 -8.67 -8.07
N PHE A 349 -3.93 -9.25 -7.81
CA PHE A 349 -5.17 -8.78 -8.42
C PHE A 349 -5.52 -7.38 -7.94
N ILE A 350 -5.50 -7.11 -6.62
CA ILE A 350 -5.75 -5.76 -6.07
C ILE A 350 -4.73 -4.76 -6.59
N HIS A 351 -3.43 -5.08 -6.60
CA HIS A 351 -2.42 -4.19 -7.17
C HIS A 351 -2.63 -3.89 -8.65
N SER A 352 -3.18 -4.85 -9.41
CA SER A 352 -3.55 -4.61 -10.80
C SER A 352 -4.72 -3.64 -10.93
N LEU A 353 -5.65 -3.62 -9.96
CA LEU A 353 -6.74 -2.63 -9.89
C LEU A 353 -6.23 -1.25 -9.45
N ASP A 354 -5.37 -1.17 -8.42
CA ASP A 354 -4.72 0.08 -8.01
C ASP A 354 -4.01 0.73 -9.20
N SER A 355 -3.27 -0.08 -9.97
CA SER A 355 -2.55 0.37 -11.16
C SER A 355 -3.51 0.86 -12.24
N CYS A 356 -4.64 0.17 -12.47
CA CYS A 356 -5.64 0.61 -13.44
C CYS A 356 -6.30 1.92 -13.02
N HIS A 357 -6.65 2.08 -11.74
CA HIS A 357 -7.21 3.31 -11.19
C HIS A 357 -6.26 4.49 -11.38
N MET A 358 -4.99 4.32 -11.02
CA MET A 358 -3.96 5.33 -11.24
C MET A 358 -3.82 5.67 -12.74
N MET A 359 -3.70 4.68 -13.62
CA MET A 359 -3.51 4.91 -15.06
C MET A 359 -4.71 5.62 -15.70
N LEU A 360 -5.93 5.19 -15.39
CA LEU A 360 -7.15 5.84 -15.87
C LEU A 360 -7.24 7.27 -15.34
N THR A 361 -7.02 7.48 -14.04
CA THR A 361 -7.00 8.83 -13.44
C THR A 361 -6.00 9.73 -14.15
N ALA A 362 -4.78 9.24 -14.42
CA ALA A 362 -3.77 9.99 -15.16
C ALA A 362 -4.22 10.37 -16.58
N LEU A 363 -4.84 9.44 -17.32
CA LEU A 363 -5.35 9.71 -18.67
C LEU A 363 -6.48 10.73 -18.67
N HIS A 364 -7.42 10.63 -17.72
CA HIS A 364 -8.52 11.60 -17.60
C HIS A 364 -8.01 12.97 -17.13
N CYS A 365 -7.08 13.04 -16.17
CA CYS A 365 -6.42 14.27 -15.78
C CYS A 365 -5.71 14.94 -16.97
N LEU A 366 -5.01 14.16 -17.80
CA LEU A 366 -4.36 14.67 -19.01
C LEU A 366 -5.37 15.29 -19.99
N ARG A 367 -6.51 14.64 -20.23
CA ARG A 367 -7.60 15.17 -21.09
C ARG A 367 -8.18 16.47 -20.56
N GLU A 368 -8.16 16.65 -19.24
CA GLU A 368 -8.59 17.86 -18.57
C GLU A 368 -7.48 18.92 -18.44
N GLY A 369 -6.24 18.62 -18.86
CA GLY A 369 -5.11 19.54 -18.69
C GLY A 369 -4.67 19.70 -17.24
N VAL A 370 -4.98 18.72 -16.38
CA VAL A 370 -4.48 18.64 -15.00
C VAL A 370 -3.13 17.93 -15.01
N MET A 371 -2.10 18.58 -14.48
CA MET A 371 -0.80 17.93 -14.28
C MET A 371 -0.95 16.84 -13.21
N PHE A 372 -0.50 15.63 -13.53
CA PHE A 372 -0.64 14.47 -12.66
C PHE A 372 0.71 13.78 -12.49
N ALA A 373 1.05 13.45 -11.26
CA ALA A 373 2.09 12.49 -10.92
C ALA A 373 1.56 11.51 -9.87
N SER A 374 2.16 10.34 -9.77
CA SER A 374 1.81 9.37 -8.73
C SER A 374 3.08 8.78 -8.13
N VAL A 375 3.04 8.56 -6.82
CA VAL A 375 3.96 7.68 -6.12
C VAL A 375 3.10 6.58 -5.49
N HIS A 376 2.97 5.46 -6.22
CA HIS A 376 2.05 4.37 -5.88
C HIS A 376 0.59 4.85 -5.75
N ASP A 377 0.03 4.73 -4.55
CA ASP A 377 -1.34 5.07 -4.17
C ASP A 377 -1.58 6.57 -3.97
N CYS A 378 -0.51 7.37 -3.89
CA CYS A 378 -0.60 8.80 -3.66
C CYS A 378 -0.53 9.61 -4.96
N PHE A 379 -1.57 10.40 -5.24
CA PHE A 379 -1.71 11.20 -6.46
C PHE A 379 -1.37 12.67 -6.21
N TRP A 380 -0.57 13.26 -7.09
CA TRP A 380 0.01 14.59 -6.95
C TRP A 380 -0.44 15.49 -8.11
N THR A 381 -0.79 16.74 -7.79
CA THR A 381 -1.12 17.78 -8.77
C THR A 381 -0.80 19.17 -8.20
N HIS A 382 -0.96 20.23 -8.98
CA HIS A 382 -0.87 21.61 -8.48
C HIS A 382 -2.02 21.91 -7.52
N ALA A 383 -1.79 22.77 -6.52
CA ALA A 383 -2.80 23.12 -5.53
C ALA A 383 -4.11 23.62 -6.16
N ALA A 384 -4.02 24.39 -7.26
CA ALA A 384 -5.19 24.92 -7.97
C ALA A 384 -6.02 23.85 -8.72
N SER A 385 -5.49 22.64 -8.93
CA SER A 385 -6.15 21.57 -9.69
C SER A 385 -6.59 20.38 -8.83
N VAL A 386 -6.43 20.44 -7.51
CA VAL A 386 -6.76 19.32 -6.60
C VAL A 386 -8.23 18.93 -6.68
N ASP A 387 -9.16 19.90 -6.67
CA ASP A 387 -10.60 19.62 -6.77
C ASP A 387 -10.94 18.84 -8.05
N ARG A 388 -10.30 19.22 -9.16
CA ARG A 388 -10.51 18.58 -10.47
C ARG A 388 -9.95 17.17 -10.49
N MET A 389 -8.74 16.97 -9.95
CA MET A 389 -8.12 15.66 -9.81
C MET A 389 -8.96 14.74 -8.91
N ASN A 390 -9.47 15.25 -7.79
CA ASN A 390 -10.31 14.49 -6.87
C ASN A 390 -11.60 14.02 -7.53
N ARG A 391 -12.29 14.91 -8.26
CA ARG A 391 -13.47 14.54 -9.05
C ARG A 391 -13.17 13.43 -10.06
N VAL A 392 -12.06 13.55 -10.80
CA VAL A 392 -11.63 12.53 -11.77
C VAL A 392 -11.32 11.20 -11.08
N SER A 393 -10.55 11.23 -9.99
CA SER A 393 -10.15 10.04 -9.24
C SER A 393 -11.36 9.25 -8.72
N VAL A 394 -12.35 9.96 -8.15
CA VAL A 394 -13.60 9.34 -7.67
C VAL A 394 -14.42 8.78 -8.83
N ALA A 395 -14.58 9.53 -9.92
CA ALA A 395 -15.33 9.06 -11.09
C ALA A 395 -14.72 7.76 -11.67
N VAL A 396 -13.41 7.72 -11.84
CA VAL A 396 -12.70 6.54 -12.34
C VAL A 396 -12.90 5.33 -11.42
N LEU A 397 -12.85 5.52 -10.09
CA LEU A 397 -13.05 4.42 -9.15
C LEU A 397 -14.42 3.75 -9.31
N LEU A 398 -15.45 4.54 -9.66
CA LEU A 398 -16.81 4.05 -9.93
C LEU A 398 -16.95 3.37 -11.30
N GLU A 399 -16.11 3.74 -12.27
CA GLU A 399 -16.12 3.18 -13.62
C GLU A 399 -15.37 1.85 -13.75
N ILE A 400 -14.43 1.54 -12.85
CA ILE A 400 -13.68 0.29 -12.90
C ILE A 400 -14.65 -0.89 -12.72
N PRO A 401 -14.86 -1.72 -13.76
CA PRO A 401 -15.82 -2.81 -13.70
C PRO A 401 -15.40 -3.80 -12.60
N CYS A 402 -16.27 -4.00 -11.62
CA CYS A 402 -16.09 -5.10 -10.68
C CYS A 402 -16.38 -6.42 -11.41
N PRO A 403 -15.63 -7.50 -11.13
CA PRO A 403 -15.94 -8.84 -11.65
C PRO A 403 -17.41 -9.26 -11.48
N SER A 404 -18.16 -8.73 -10.50
CA SER A 404 -19.60 -8.98 -10.34
C SER A 404 -20.47 -8.48 -11.51
N GLN A 405 -19.94 -7.59 -12.37
CA GLN A 405 -20.56 -7.15 -13.62
C GLN A 405 -20.23 -8.03 -14.82
N ALA A 406 -19.34 -9.02 -14.68
CA ALA A 406 -19.23 -10.08 -15.67
C ALA A 406 -20.47 -10.99 -15.54
N PRO A 407 -21.13 -11.37 -16.65
CA PRO A 407 -22.35 -12.20 -16.64
C PRO A 407 -22.18 -13.63 -16.07
N ALA A 408 -21.07 -13.92 -15.37
CA ALA A 408 -20.77 -15.20 -14.74
C ALA A 408 -21.18 -15.30 -13.27
N PHE A 409 -21.71 -14.23 -12.65
CA PHE A 409 -22.08 -14.20 -11.22
C PHE A 409 -23.56 -14.43 -10.92
N THR A 410 -24.41 -14.68 -11.92
CA THR A 410 -25.75 -15.23 -11.69
C THR A 410 -25.68 -16.73 -11.85
N SER A 411 -25.82 -17.45 -10.74
CA SER A 411 -26.16 -18.87 -10.77
C SER A 411 -27.52 -19.01 -11.44
N HIS A 412 -27.55 -19.58 -12.63
CA HIS A 412 -28.67 -20.45 -12.98
C HIS A 412 -28.61 -21.63 -12.01
N ALA A 413 -29.42 -21.54 -10.95
CA ALA A 413 -29.94 -22.67 -10.21
C ALA A 413 -31.38 -22.88 -10.66
#